data_AF-A0A7W1L863-F1
#
_entry.id   AF-A0A7W1L863-F1
#
_cell.length_a   1.000
_cell.length_b   1.000
_cell.length_c   1.000
_cell.angle_alpha   90.00
_cell.angle_beta   90.00
_cell.angle_gamma   90.00
#
_symmetry.space_group_name_H-M   'P 1'
#
loop_
_entity.id
_entity.type
_entity.pdbx_description
1 polymer ?
#
loop_
_entity_poly.entity_id
_entity_poly.type
_entity_poly.pdbx_seq_one_letter_code
_entity_poly.pdbx_strand_id
1 'polypeptide(L)'
;MNAPARHSALADPLVIAGRAYGSRLLVGTGKYRDFAQTREAISASGAEIVTVAIRRTNIGQEADAPSLLDALPIAEYTYLPNS
;
A
#
# COMPACT_ATOMS: atom_id res chain seq x y z
N MET A 1 -3.47 -1.36 38.48
CA MET A 1 -3.99 -1.96 37.22
C MET A 1 -4.20 -0.80 36.25
N ASN A 2 -3.18 -0.48 35.46
CA ASN A 2 -3.21 0.68 34.56
C ASN A 2 -4.00 0.30 33.31
N ALA A 3 -5.29 0.55 33.30
CA ALA A 3 -6.04 0.55 32.05
C ALA A 3 -5.46 1.70 31.19
N PRO A 4 -4.97 1.45 29.97
CA PRO A 4 -4.55 2.54 29.11
C PRO A 4 -5.76 3.44 28.88
N ALA A 5 -5.57 4.75 29.10
CA ALA A 5 -6.58 5.74 28.77
C ALA A 5 -7.03 5.49 27.33
N ARG A 6 -8.33 5.34 27.12
CA ARG A 6 -8.91 5.25 25.78
C ARG A 6 -8.58 6.56 25.07
N HIS A 7 -7.50 6.58 24.30
CA HIS A 7 -7.28 7.62 23.31
C HIS A 7 -8.51 7.58 22.41
N SER A 8 -9.21 8.72 22.31
CA SER A 8 -10.24 8.89 21.30
C SER A 8 -9.62 8.47 19.96
N ALA A 9 -10.26 7.58 19.21
CA ALA A 9 -9.77 7.03 17.94
C ALA A 9 -9.71 8.10 16.81
N LEU A 10 -9.69 9.38 17.16
CA LEU A 10 -9.53 10.51 16.27
C LEU A 10 -8.04 10.87 16.17
N ALA A 11 -7.43 10.34 15.11
CA ALA A 11 -6.18 10.73 14.46
C ALA A 11 -4.88 10.66 15.28
N ASP A 12 -4.32 9.46 15.43
CA ASP A 12 -2.86 9.26 15.59
C ASP A 12 -2.26 8.81 14.25
N PRO A 13 -2.03 9.75 13.30
CA PRO A 13 -1.56 9.40 11.98
C PRO A 13 -0.12 8.88 12.02
N LEU A 14 0.18 7.91 11.17
CA LEU A 14 1.56 7.54 10.87
C LEU A 14 2.17 8.64 10.00
N VAL A 15 3.18 9.34 10.50
CA VAL A 15 3.88 10.39 9.72
C VAL A 15 5.20 9.83 9.21
N ILE A 16 5.34 9.72 7.88
CA ILE A 16 6.58 9.30 7.21
C ILE A 16 7.00 10.40 6.26
N ALA A 17 8.22 10.92 6.42
CA ALA A 17 8.78 11.99 5.59
C ALA A 17 7.85 13.22 5.46
N GLY A 18 7.16 13.58 6.53
CA GLY A 18 6.25 14.73 6.56
C GLY A 18 4.86 14.47 5.96
N ARG A 19 4.60 13.29 5.39
CA ARG A 19 3.26 12.89 4.92
C ARG A 19 2.56 12.05 6.00
N ALA A 20 1.32 12.42 6.30
CA ALA A 20 0.46 11.69 7.23
C ALA A 20 -0.32 10.58 6.51
N TYR A 21 -0.43 9.43 7.17
CA TYR A 21 -1.19 8.26 6.74
C TYR A 21 -2.14 7.86 7.88
N GLY A 22 -3.38 7.49 7.55
CA GLY A 22 -4.33 6.94 8.52
C GLY A 22 -4.09 5.46 8.81
N SER A 23 -3.55 4.73 7.83
CA SER A 23 -3.25 3.32 7.91
C SER A 23 -1.85 3.07 8.48
N ARG A 24 -1.76 2.09 9.38
CA ARG A 24 -0.49 1.58 9.93
C ARG A 24 -0.06 0.24 9.32
N LEU A 25 -0.80 -0.23 8.31
CA LEU A 25 -0.53 -1.47 7.60
C LEU A 25 0.09 -1.16 6.25
N LEU A 26 1.35 -1.60 6.06
CA LEU A 26 2.04 -1.59 4.78
C LEU A 26 1.90 -2.97 4.16
N VAL A 27 1.57 -3.05 2.88
CA VAL A 27 1.30 -4.32 2.20
C VAL A 27 2.25 -4.53 1.03
N GLY A 28 2.77 -5.75 0.87
CA GLY A 28 3.58 -6.13 -0.29
C GLY A 28 2.74 -6.75 -1.40
N THR A 29 3.14 -6.53 -2.65
CA THR A 29 2.36 -6.89 -3.85
C THR A 29 2.80 -8.20 -4.51
N GLY A 30 3.89 -8.82 -4.06
CA GLY A 30 4.58 -9.88 -4.83
C GLY A 30 4.06 -11.32 -4.70
N LYS A 31 2.96 -11.59 -3.98
CA LYS A 31 2.48 -12.97 -3.70
C LYS A 31 1.02 -13.24 -4.06
N TYR A 32 0.34 -12.29 -4.69
CA TYR A 32 -1.03 -12.47 -5.16
C TYR A 32 -1.04 -13.27 -6.47
N ARG A 33 -2.16 -13.93 -6.76
CA ARG A 33 -2.38 -14.69 -7.99
C ARG A 33 -2.29 -13.80 -9.23
N ASP A 34 -2.89 -12.63 -9.15
CA ASP A 34 -3.00 -11.66 -10.24
C ASP A 34 -3.25 -10.24 -9.69
N PHE A 35 -3.28 -9.25 -10.58
CA PHE A 35 -3.48 -7.85 -10.20
C PHE A 35 -4.91 -7.51 -9.77
N ALA A 36 -5.92 -8.27 -10.21
CA ALA A 36 -7.28 -8.10 -9.73
C ALA A 36 -7.37 -8.47 -8.24
N GLN A 37 -6.84 -9.64 -7.87
CA GLN A 37 -6.74 -10.06 -6.47
C GLN A 37 -5.88 -9.08 -5.64
N THR A 38 -4.82 -8.54 -6.24
CA THR A 38 -3.94 -7.55 -5.58
C THR A 38 -4.73 -6.29 -5.21
N ARG A 39 -5.52 -5.74 -6.14
CA ARG A 39 -6.39 -4.58 -5.90
C ARG A 39 -7.42 -4.86 -4.81
N GLU A 40 -8.12 -5.99 -4.90
CA GLU A 40 -9.12 -6.37 -3.89
C GLU A 40 -8.51 -6.49 -2.50
N ALA A 41 -7.37 -7.19 -2.37
CA ALA A 41 -6.70 -7.39 -1.10
C ALA A 41 -6.22 -6.07 -0.48
N ILE A 42 -5.62 -5.18 -1.29
CA ILE A 42 -5.10 -3.91 -0.81
C ILE A 42 -6.24 -2.96 -0.44
N SER A 43 -7.28 -2.86 -1.26
CA SER A 43 -8.47 -2.07 -0.95
C SER A 43 -9.14 -2.55 0.34
N ALA A 44 -9.30 -3.86 0.53
CA ALA A 44 -9.89 -4.43 1.74
C ALA A 44 -9.02 -4.19 2.99
N SER A 45 -7.70 -4.15 2.82
CA SER A 45 -6.76 -3.91 3.93
C SER A 45 -6.73 -2.45 4.43
N GLY A 46 -7.21 -1.50 3.61
CA GLY A 46 -7.08 -0.07 3.90
C GLY A 46 -5.62 0.43 3.90
N ALA A 47 -4.70 -0.29 3.26
CA ALA A 47 -3.31 0.13 3.15
C ALA A 47 -3.18 1.33 2.20
N GLU A 48 -2.44 2.35 2.64
CA GLU A 48 -2.14 3.54 1.82
C GLU A 48 -0.74 3.49 1.21
N ILE A 49 0.12 2.63 1.75
CA ILE A 49 1.49 2.43 1.30
C ILE A 49 1.64 0.97 0.85
N VAL A 50 2.07 0.79 -0.39
CA VAL A 50 2.28 -0.53 -1.01
C VAL A 50 3.75 -0.70 -1.36
N THR A 51 4.32 -1.87 -1.03
CA THR A 51 5.70 -2.19 -1.40
C THR A 51 5.76 -2.89 -2.75
N VAL A 52 6.72 -2.51 -3.59
CA VAL A 52 6.90 -3.07 -4.94
C VAL A 52 8.36 -3.39 -5.22
N ALA A 53 8.60 -4.58 -5.77
CA ALA A 53 9.90 -4.95 -6.27
C ALA A 53 10.04 -4.50 -7.72
N ILE A 54 10.71 -3.36 -7.94
CA ILE A 54 10.74 -2.65 -9.23
C ILE A 54 11.31 -3.54 -10.34
N ARG A 55 12.28 -4.40 -10.01
CA ARG A 55 12.93 -5.28 -11.00
C ARG A 55 12.10 -6.51 -11.39
N ARG A 56 11.06 -6.84 -10.63
CA ARG A 56 10.30 -8.10 -10.77
C ARG A 56 8.84 -7.87 -11.15
N THR A 57 8.35 -6.64 -11.02
CA THR A 57 6.95 -6.29 -11.25
C THR A 57 6.87 -5.28 -12.36
N ASN A 58 6.02 -5.52 -13.36
CA ASN A 58 5.75 -4.50 -14.36
C ASN A 58 5.00 -3.33 -13.73
N ILE A 59 5.61 -2.15 -13.77
CA ILE A 59 5.03 -0.87 -13.33
C ILE A 59 5.01 0.12 -14.51
N GLY A 60 4.96 -0.38 -15.74
CA GLY A 60 4.94 0.43 -16.96
C GLY A 60 6.24 0.41 -17.76
N GLN A 61 7.25 -0.38 -17.36
CA GLN A 61 8.44 -0.58 -18.18
C GLN A 61 8.18 -1.47 -19.42
N GLU A 62 7.21 -2.37 -19.36
CA GLU A 62 6.77 -3.19 -20.50
C GLU A 62 5.36 -2.75 -20.92
N ALA A 63 5.24 -2.06 -22.07
CA ALA A 63 3.99 -1.45 -22.51
C ALA A 63 2.88 -2.47 -22.86
N ASP A 64 3.26 -3.63 -23.39
CA ASP A 64 2.33 -4.67 -23.86
C ASP A 64 2.01 -5.73 -22.78
N ALA A 65 2.47 -5.53 -21.55
CA ALA A 65 2.24 -6.44 -20.43
C ALA A 65 1.36 -5.77 -19.35
N PRO A 66 0.57 -6.53 -18.58
CA PRO A 66 -0.18 -5.98 -17.45
C PRO A 66 0.72 -5.18 -16.51
N SER A 67 0.28 -4.01 -16.07
CA SER A 67 1.01 -3.16 -15.13
C SER A 67 0.33 -3.14 -13.76
N LEU A 68 1.13 -3.17 -12.70
CA LEU A 68 0.61 -2.97 -11.34
C LEU A 68 0.00 -1.57 -11.18
N LEU A 69 0.46 -0.57 -11.95
CA LEU A 69 -0.09 0.79 -11.92
C LEU A 69 -1.57 0.83 -12.37
N ASP A 70 -1.99 -0.10 -13.23
CA ASP A 70 -3.38 -0.19 -13.68
C ASP A 70 -4.31 -0.65 -12.54
N ALA A 71 -3.80 -1.53 -11.67
CA ALA A 71 -4.55 -2.05 -10.53
C ALA A 71 -4.45 -1.16 -9.29
N LEU A 72 -3.33 -0.47 -9.09
CA LEU A 72 -3.05 0.38 -7.94
C LEU A 72 -2.53 1.75 -8.42
N PRO A 73 -3.40 2.69 -8.82
CA PRO A 73 -2.93 3.96 -9.36
C PRO A 73 -2.16 4.77 -8.29
N ILE A 74 -1.07 5.43 -8.70
CA ILE A 74 -0.23 6.28 -7.83
C ILE A 74 -0.97 7.48 -7.22
N ALA A 75 -2.14 7.83 -7.77
CA ALA A 75 -3.02 8.84 -7.21
C ALA A 75 -3.69 8.37 -5.91
N GLU A 76 -3.87 7.05 -5.73
CA GLU A 76 -4.52 6.44 -4.57
C GLU A 76 -3.50 5.90 -3.55
N TYR A 77 -2.32 5.47 -4.00
CA TYR A 77 -1.34 4.78 -3.16
C TYR A 77 0.06 5.40 -3.21
N THR A 78 0.73 5.41 -2.06
CA THR A 78 2.17 5.64 -2.01
C THR A 78 2.91 4.34 -2.34
N TYR A 79 3.74 4.40 -3.38
CA TYR A 79 4.62 3.30 -3.74
C TYR A 79 5.93 3.36 -2.96
N LEU A 80 6.27 2.27 -2.30
CA LEU A 80 7.52 2.09 -1.58
C LEU A 80 8.38 1.01 -2.26
N PRO A 81 9.40 1.40 -3.03
CA PRO A 81 10.32 0.44 -3.63
C PRO A 81 10.96 -0.48 -2.58
N ASN A 82 10.93 -1.79 -2.84
CA ASN A 82 11.73 -2.76 -2.12
C ASN A 82 12.54 -3.60 -3.13
N SER A 83 13.87 -3.46 -3.14
CA SER A 83 14.83 -4.08 -4.09
C SER A 83 14.78 -3.62 -5.56
#